data_AF-A0A0B0MFX9-F1
#
_entry.id   AF-A0A0B0MFX9-F1
#
_cell.length_a   1.000
_cell.length_b   1.000
_cell.length_c   1.000
_cell.angle_alpha   90.00
_cell.angle_beta   90.00
_cell.angle_gamma   90.00
#
_symmetry.space_group_name_H-M   'P 1'
#
loop_
_entity.id
_entity.type
_entity.pdbx_description
1 polymer ?
#
loop_
_entity_poly.entity_id
_entity_poly.type
_entity_poly.pdbx_seq_one_letter_code
_entity_poly.pdbx_strand_id
1 'polypeptide(L)'
;MASSSSFFRQLSGKQGWKSKSLRWGVNNKNNICGGCDTSLKAHQMEGLDMYGNGVAGSGDDGLVLRKRVMVLVDKSSHSRHAMMWALTHVANKGDLLTLLHVIPPTPNCSHSPSSFTYLANSLGSLCKACKPEVEVEVLTIQGPKLWTVKSQVKKLGVSVLVVGQRRQSPLLTLCLGGSRQNDEFVEQCIKTIDRHCLTIGVRRQRNGLGGYLITTRWLNNFWLLA
;
A
#
# COMPACT_ATOMS: atom_id res chain seq x y z
N MET A 1 -6.75 -54.32 -51.57
CA MET A 1 -7.03 -55.42 -50.61
C MET A 1 -6.73 -54.86 -49.22
N ALA A 2 -7.76 -54.36 -48.53
CA ALA A 2 -8.53 -55.05 -47.46
C ALA A 2 -7.76 -55.01 -46.12
N SER A 3 -8.31 -54.68 -44.95
CA SER A 3 -9.65 -54.28 -44.52
C SER A 3 -9.55 -53.82 -43.05
N SER A 4 -10.57 -53.07 -42.64
CA SER A 4 -10.93 -52.64 -41.28
C SER A 4 -10.68 -53.61 -40.12
N SER A 5 -10.42 -53.07 -38.93
CA SER A 5 -11.32 -53.26 -37.77
C SER A 5 -11.08 -52.23 -36.67
N SER A 6 -12.19 -51.64 -36.23
CA SER A 6 -12.40 -50.77 -35.08
C SER A 6 -12.45 -51.57 -33.77
N PHE A 7 -11.95 -51.02 -32.66
CA PHE A 7 -12.55 -51.25 -31.33
C PHE A 7 -12.33 -50.05 -30.39
N PHE A 8 -13.44 -49.61 -29.79
CA PHE A 8 -13.55 -48.58 -28.76
C PHE A 8 -12.94 -49.01 -27.43
N ARG A 9 -12.30 -48.07 -26.71
CA ARG A 9 -12.63 -47.82 -25.28
C ARG A 9 -12.17 -46.42 -24.84
N GLN A 10 -13.19 -45.62 -24.59
CA GLN A 10 -13.23 -44.35 -23.86
C GLN A 10 -12.53 -44.42 -22.51
N LEU A 11 -11.65 -43.45 -22.20
CA LEU A 11 -11.52 -42.90 -20.85
C LEU A 11 -11.16 -41.40 -20.90
N SER A 12 -12.03 -40.67 -20.21
CA SER A 12 -11.95 -39.29 -19.74
C SER A 12 -10.56 -38.84 -19.27
N GLY A 13 -10.22 -37.57 -19.53
CA GLY A 13 -9.12 -36.91 -18.82
C GLY A 13 -8.63 -35.61 -19.45
N LYS A 14 -9.37 -34.52 -19.23
CA LYS A 14 -8.87 -33.14 -19.44
C LYS A 14 -7.56 -32.89 -18.68
N GLN A 15 -6.58 -32.31 -19.36
CA GLN A 15 -5.70 -31.18 -18.97
C GLN A 15 -4.45 -31.21 -19.89
N GLY A 16 -4.03 -30.14 -20.56
CA GLY A 16 -3.91 -28.77 -20.09
C GLY A 16 -2.42 -28.44 -19.99
N TRP A 17 -1.75 -28.26 -21.13
CA TRP A 17 -0.35 -27.84 -21.21
C TRP A 17 -0.17 -26.52 -20.46
N LYS A 18 0.59 -26.52 -19.36
CA LYS A 18 1.13 -25.31 -18.75
C LYS A 18 2.65 -25.36 -18.73
N SER A 19 3.22 -24.44 -19.49
CA SER A 19 4.64 -24.09 -19.51
C SER A 19 5.05 -23.48 -18.17
N LYS A 20 6.22 -23.86 -17.66
CA LYS A 20 6.77 -23.42 -16.38
C LYS A 20 7.47 -22.06 -16.54
N SER A 21 7.03 -21.05 -15.79
CA SER A 21 7.93 -19.97 -15.34
C SER A 21 7.80 -19.83 -13.81
N LEU A 22 8.93 -19.99 -13.14
CA LEU A 22 9.03 -20.00 -11.68
C LEU A 22 9.19 -18.56 -11.20
N ARG A 23 8.19 -18.06 -10.46
CA ARG A 23 8.31 -16.82 -9.68
C ARG A 23 7.97 -17.13 -8.22
N TRP A 24 9.04 -17.29 -7.43
CA TRP A 24 9.14 -17.08 -5.98
C TRP A 24 8.26 -17.96 -5.09
N GLY A 25 8.85 -19.06 -4.64
CA GLY A 25 8.42 -19.81 -3.45
C GLY A 25 9.30 -21.02 -3.21
N VAL A 26 10.32 -20.89 -2.36
CA VAL A 26 11.04 -22.05 -1.81
C VAL A 26 10.09 -22.74 -0.82
N ASN A 27 9.80 -24.01 -1.13
CA ASN A 27 9.07 -25.05 -0.40
C ASN A 27 9.39 -25.09 1.12
N ASN A 28 8.53 -25.61 2.01
CA ASN A 28 7.88 -26.93 1.93
C ASN A 28 6.75 -27.08 2.99
N LYS A 29 5.57 -27.55 2.52
CA LYS A 29 4.65 -28.56 3.10
C LYS A 29 4.17 -28.48 4.56
N ASN A 30 2.89 -28.14 4.77
CA ASN A 30 1.78 -29.08 5.06
C ASN A 30 0.46 -28.35 5.42
N ASN A 31 -0.67 -28.86 4.92
CA ASN A 31 -2.10 -28.59 5.21
C ASN A 31 -2.64 -27.18 4.91
N ILE A 32 -3.43 -26.99 3.84
CA ILE A 32 -4.90 -27.19 3.75
C ILE A 32 -5.68 -26.37 4.79
N CYS A 33 -6.19 -25.22 4.36
CA CYS A 33 -7.63 -24.88 4.41
C CYS A 33 -7.89 -23.95 3.21
N GLY A 34 -8.80 -24.23 2.29
CA GLY A 34 -10.16 -24.65 2.57
C GLY A 34 -10.97 -23.37 2.67
N GLY A 35 -11.77 -23.09 1.64
CA GLY A 35 -12.70 -21.98 1.68
C GLY A 35 -13.61 -22.08 2.90
N CYS A 36 -13.94 -20.93 3.47
CA CYS A 36 -15.15 -20.77 4.27
C CYS A 36 -15.69 -19.37 4.04
N ASP A 37 -16.83 -19.32 3.38
CA ASP A 37 -17.86 -18.35 3.73
C ASP A 37 -18.05 -18.43 5.24
N THR A 38 -17.59 -17.41 5.95
CA THR A 38 -18.06 -17.17 7.31
C THR A 38 -18.35 -15.70 7.44
N SER A 39 -19.66 -15.45 7.54
CA SER A 39 -20.25 -14.23 8.05
C SER A 39 -19.55 -13.84 9.36
N LEU A 40 -18.56 -12.95 9.27
CA LEU A 40 -17.99 -12.25 10.41
C LEU A 40 -18.57 -10.85 10.36
N LYS A 41 -19.54 -10.62 11.25
CA LYS A 41 -20.07 -9.29 11.54
C LYS A 41 -18.89 -8.38 11.86
N ALA A 42 -18.57 -7.48 10.93
CA ALA A 42 -17.71 -6.36 11.20
C ALA A 42 -18.34 -5.59 12.37
N HIS A 43 -17.61 -5.46 13.48
CA HIS A 43 -17.92 -4.42 14.44
C HIS A 43 -17.66 -3.09 13.73
N GLN A 44 -18.75 -2.52 13.24
CA GLN A 44 -18.85 -1.21 12.61
C GLN A 44 -18.36 -0.17 13.62
N MET A 45 -17.22 0.45 13.34
CA MET A 45 -16.79 1.65 14.04
C MET A 45 -17.45 2.83 13.31
N GLU A 46 -18.68 3.13 13.71
CA GLU A 46 -19.37 4.37 13.36
C GLU A 46 -18.72 5.54 14.09
N GLY A 47 -18.52 6.66 13.38
CA GLY A 47 -18.24 7.94 14.01
C GLY A 47 -17.08 8.73 13.39
N LEU A 48 -17.25 9.19 12.15
CA LEU A 48 -16.60 10.39 11.63
C LEU A 48 -17.49 11.08 10.58
N ASP A 49 -18.72 11.43 10.96
CA ASP A 49 -19.55 12.35 10.18
C ASP A 49 -19.17 13.79 10.54
N MET A 50 -18.42 14.48 9.66
CA MET A 50 -18.24 15.93 9.76
C MET A 50 -19.17 16.65 8.79
N TYR A 51 -20.09 17.39 9.41
CA TYR A 51 -21.03 18.39 8.90
C TYR A 51 -20.73 19.00 7.52
N GLY A 52 -21.79 18.99 6.70
CA GLY A 52 -21.82 19.62 5.39
C GLY A 52 -22.03 21.14 5.40
N ASN A 53 -21.79 21.72 4.23
CA ASN A 53 -22.33 22.99 3.79
C ASN A 53 -22.74 22.83 2.31
N GLY A 54 -23.99 23.15 2.01
CA GLY A 54 -24.68 22.70 0.80
C GLY A 54 -24.37 23.48 -0.49
N VAL A 55 -24.56 22.79 -1.61
CA VAL A 55 -25.04 23.34 -2.88
C VAL A 55 -25.98 22.29 -3.47
N ALA A 56 -27.24 22.67 -3.70
CA ALA A 56 -28.25 21.84 -4.33
C ALA A 56 -27.93 21.65 -5.82
N GLY A 57 -27.90 20.40 -6.28
CA GLY A 57 -27.77 20.03 -7.68
C GLY A 57 -28.13 18.55 -7.86
N SER A 58 -29.15 18.30 -8.67
CA SER A 58 -29.77 17.01 -8.97
C SER A 58 -28.80 15.88 -9.32
N GLY A 59 -29.12 14.67 -8.86
CA GLY A 59 -28.57 13.42 -9.36
C GLY A 59 -28.37 12.40 -8.25
N ASP A 60 -29.24 11.41 -8.21
CA ASP A 60 -29.15 10.21 -7.40
C ASP A 60 -27.94 9.36 -7.84
N ASP A 61 -26.78 9.67 -7.28
CA ASP A 61 -25.67 8.76 -7.08
C ASP A 61 -24.94 9.32 -5.85
N GLY A 62 -25.06 8.66 -4.70
CA GLY A 62 -24.60 9.17 -3.42
C GLY A 62 -23.19 9.75 -3.57
N LEU A 63 -23.05 11.07 -3.34
CA LEU A 63 -21.79 11.79 -3.45
C LEU A 63 -20.80 11.26 -2.42
N VAL A 64 -20.22 10.09 -2.67
CA VAL A 64 -19.08 9.59 -1.93
C VAL A 64 -17.97 10.57 -2.26
N LEU A 65 -17.74 11.52 -1.35
CA LEU A 65 -16.66 12.50 -1.45
C LEU A 65 -15.37 11.72 -1.71
N ARG A 66 -14.93 11.75 -2.96
CA ARG A 66 -13.76 11.02 -3.42
C ARG A 66 -12.55 11.52 -2.64
N LYS A 67 -12.03 10.70 -1.74
CA LYS A 67 -10.87 11.09 -0.93
C LYS A 67 -9.58 10.76 -1.67
N ARG A 68 -8.58 11.62 -1.47
CA ARG A 68 -7.22 11.39 -1.97
C ARG A 68 -6.34 10.85 -0.85
N VAL A 69 -5.82 9.64 -1.06
CA VAL A 69 -4.83 8.97 -0.20
C VAL A 69 -3.47 9.11 -0.86
N MET A 70 -2.48 9.63 -0.14
CA MET A 70 -1.10 9.71 -0.63
C MET A 70 -0.20 8.78 0.18
N VAL A 71 0.65 8.02 -0.51
CA VAL A 71 1.63 7.12 0.13
C VAL A 71 3.03 7.55 -0.25
N LEU A 72 3.90 7.75 0.73
CA LEU A 72 5.32 8.00 0.48
C LEU A 72 6.04 6.69 0.16
N VAL A 73 6.59 6.58 -1.05
CA VAL A 73 7.27 5.37 -1.54
C VAL A 73 8.76 5.59 -1.76
N ASP A 74 9.56 4.55 -1.49
CA ASP A 74 11.00 4.52 -1.72
C ASP A 74 11.46 3.07 -2.01
N LYS A 75 12.78 2.84 -2.08
CA LYS A 75 13.35 1.49 -2.27
C LYS A 75 13.24 0.59 -1.02
N SER A 76 12.78 1.11 0.11
CA SER A 76 12.76 0.38 1.38
C SER A 76 11.62 -0.63 1.45
N SER A 77 11.78 -1.65 2.30
CA SER A 77 10.67 -2.55 2.60
C SER A 77 9.55 -1.83 3.36
N HIS A 78 9.85 -0.83 4.18
CA HIS A 78 8.87 -0.17 5.05
C HIS A 78 7.80 0.57 4.24
N SER A 79 8.21 1.26 3.16
CA SER A 79 7.28 1.93 2.26
C SER A 79 6.38 0.96 1.49
N ARG A 80 6.90 -0.19 1.06
CA ARG A 80 6.10 -1.25 0.41
C ARG A 80 5.01 -1.80 1.33
N HIS A 81 5.33 -1.97 2.62
CA HIS A 81 4.37 -2.41 3.63
C HIS A 81 3.32 -1.33 3.90
N ALA A 82 3.72 -0.06 4.01
CA ALA A 82 2.82 1.06 4.16
C ALA A 82 1.86 1.20 2.97
N MET A 83 2.35 1.01 1.75
CA MET A 83 1.55 0.99 0.53
C MET A 83 0.50 -0.13 0.56
N MET A 84 0.92 -1.35 0.89
CA MET A 84 -0.01 -2.48 0.98
C MET A 84 -1.08 -2.26 2.05
N TRP A 85 -0.67 -1.75 3.21
CA TRP A 85 -1.60 -1.39 4.28
C TRP A 85 -2.59 -0.31 3.85
N ALA A 86 -2.11 0.76 3.20
CA ALA A 86 -2.97 1.83 2.68
C ALA A 86 -4.01 1.31 1.67
N LEU A 87 -3.59 0.42 0.77
CA LEU A 87 -4.47 -0.15 -0.26
C LEU A 87 -5.58 -1.02 0.34
N THR A 88 -5.29 -1.73 1.43
CA THR A 88 -6.21 -2.69 2.07
C THR A 88 -7.12 -2.04 3.10
N HIS A 89 -6.62 -1.05 3.85
CA HIS A 89 -7.33 -0.49 5.02
C HIS A 89 -7.84 0.94 4.81
N VAL A 90 -7.27 1.70 3.86
CA VAL A 90 -7.58 3.13 3.71
C VAL A 90 -8.27 3.43 2.39
N ALA A 91 -7.77 2.89 1.27
CA ALA A 91 -8.30 3.18 -0.05
C ALA A 91 -9.57 2.35 -0.32
N ASN A 92 -10.64 3.02 -0.77
CA ASN A 92 -11.93 2.45 -1.13
C ASN A 92 -12.19 2.58 -2.64
N LYS A 93 -13.25 1.93 -3.14
CA LYS A 93 -13.69 2.07 -4.53
C LYS A 93 -13.93 3.54 -4.87
N GLY A 94 -13.36 3.99 -5.99
CA GLY A 94 -13.48 5.38 -6.44
C GLY A 94 -12.46 6.33 -5.83
N ASP A 95 -11.71 5.94 -4.79
CA ASP A 95 -10.66 6.79 -4.22
C ASP A 95 -9.50 7.01 -5.19
N LEU A 96 -8.71 8.05 -4.91
CA LEU A 96 -7.47 8.33 -5.62
C LEU A 96 -6.27 8.01 -4.73
N LEU A 97 -5.43 7.08 -5.15
CA LEU A 97 -4.20 6.69 -4.48
C LEU A 97 -2.99 7.28 -5.21
N THR A 98 -2.33 8.26 -4.61
CA THR A 98 -1.12 8.87 -5.15
C THR A 98 0.13 8.26 -4.50
N LEU A 99 0.98 7.59 -5.29
CA LEU A 99 2.29 7.12 -4.85
C LEU A 99 3.33 8.23 -5.07
N LEU A 100 3.79 8.87 -3.99
CA LEU A 100 4.77 9.95 -4.05
C LEU A 100 6.17 9.41 -3.77
N HIS A 101 7.09 9.62 -4.71
CA HIS A 101 8.53 9.42 -4.51
C HIS A 101 9.24 10.78 -4.48
N VAL A 102 9.97 11.08 -3.40
CA VAL A 102 10.76 12.32 -3.31
C VAL A 102 12.24 12.02 -3.48
N ILE A 103 12.85 12.64 -4.49
CA ILE A 103 14.28 12.54 -4.78
C ILE A 103 14.99 13.70 -4.06
N PRO A 104 15.83 13.44 -3.04
CA PRO A 104 16.54 14.50 -2.35
C PRO A 104 17.53 15.22 -3.30
N PRO A 105 17.75 16.54 -3.13
CA PRO A 105 18.71 17.29 -3.91
C PRO A 105 20.13 16.96 -3.41
N THR A 106 20.73 15.92 -3.96
CA THR A 106 22.12 15.55 -3.65
C THR A 106 23.04 15.97 -4.78
N PRO A 107 24.21 16.60 -4.49
CA PRO A 107 25.13 17.08 -5.53
C PRO A 107 25.79 15.95 -6.35
N ASN A 108 25.87 14.72 -5.83
CA ASN A 108 26.64 13.61 -6.44
C ASN A 108 25.85 12.31 -6.68
N CYS A 109 24.52 12.33 -6.77
CA CYS A 109 23.79 11.09 -7.07
C CYS A 109 23.91 10.72 -8.55
N SER A 110 24.76 9.73 -8.83
CA SER A 110 24.78 8.91 -10.05
C SER A 110 23.57 7.98 -10.18
N HIS A 111 22.52 8.18 -9.39
CA HIS A 111 21.26 7.46 -9.56
C HIS A 111 20.48 8.08 -10.71
N SER A 112 20.42 7.32 -11.81
CA SER A 112 19.64 7.72 -12.98
C SER A 112 18.17 7.95 -12.57
N PRO A 113 17.55 9.07 -13.02
CA PRO A 113 16.13 9.34 -12.83
C PRO A 113 15.25 8.16 -13.24
N SER A 114 15.69 7.42 -14.27
CA SER A 114 15.05 6.21 -14.78
C SER A 114 14.82 5.12 -13.73
N SER A 115 15.74 4.93 -12.77
CA SER A 115 15.62 3.88 -11.75
C SER A 115 14.52 4.14 -10.74
N PHE A 116 14.25 5.41 -10.42
CA PHE A 116 13.21 5.82 -9.48
C PHE A 116 11.84 5.82 -10.13
N THR A 117 11.75 6.32 -11.36
CA THR A 117 10.53 6.24 -12.17
C THR A 117 10.09 4.79 -12.37
N TYR A 118 11.05 3.89 -12.65
CA TYR A 118 10.75 2.44 -12.76
C TYR A 118 10.17 1.86 -11.47
N LEU A 119 10.75 2.19 -10.31
CA LEU A 119 10.24 1.73 -9.02
C LEU A 119 8.80 2.22 -8.77
N ALA A 120 8.56 3.51 -8.96
CA ALA A 120 7.26 4.10 -8.67
C ALA A 120 6.18 3.54 -9.62
N ASN A 121 6.51 3.33 -10.90
CA ASN A 121 5.62 2.69 -11.87
C ASN A 121 5.37 1.21 -11.57
N SER A 122 6.39 0.47 -11.12
CA SER A 122 6.25 -0.93 -10.71
C SER A 122 5.30 -1.06 -9.52
N LEU A 123 5.46 -0.21 -8.51
CA LEU A 123 4.57 -0.15 -7.35
C LEU A 123 3.15 0.29 -7.74
N GLY A 124 3.01 1.25 -8.65
CA GLY A 124 1.71 1.67 -9.18
C GLY A 124 0.99 0.54 -9.91
N SER A 125 1.72 -0.25 -10.70
CA SER A 125 1.19 -1.43 -11.40
C SER A 125 0.72 -2.51 -10.41
N LEU A 126 1.45 -2.72 -9.32
CA LEU A 126 1.03 -3.63 -8.25
C LEU A 126 -0.25 -3.16 -7.57
N CYS A 127 -0.39 -1.86 -7.30
CA CYS A 127 -1.62 -1.32 -6.72
C CYS A 127 -2.82 -1.55 -7.63
N LYS A 128 -2.68 -1.29 -8.93
CA LYS A 128 -3.73 -1.53 -9.95
C LYS A 128 -4.10 -3.00 -10.04
N ALA A 129 -3.12 -3.90 -9.97
CA ALA A 129 -3.35 -5.34 -9.99
C ALA A 129 -4.09 -5.85 -8.74
N CYS A 130 -3.77 -5.29 -7.56
CA CYS A 130 -4.37 -5.71 -6.29
C CYS A 130 -5.76 -5.11 -6.07
N LYS A 131 -6.01 -3.87 -6.50
CA LYS A 131 -7.28 -3.18 -6.30
C LYS A 131 -7.61 -2.26 -7.49
N PRO A 132 -8.14 -2.82 -8.59
CA PRO A 132 -8.39 -2.07 -9.83
C PRO A 132 -9.46 -0.98 -9.70
N GLU A 133 -10.28 -1.07 -8.65
CA GLU A 133 -11.33 -0.09 -8.31
C GLU A 133 -10.79 1.24 -7.75
N VAL A 134 -9.50 1.28 -7.40
CA VAL A 134 -8.80 2.48 -6.92
C VAL A 134 -8.04 3.08 -8.09
N GLU A 135 -8.22 4.38 -8.32
CA GLU A 135 -7.40 5.07 -9.31
C GLU A 135 -6.01 5.32 -8.73
N VAL A 136 -4.96 4.89 -9.44
CA VAL A 136 -3.58 5.00 -8.97
C VAL A 136 -2.81 5.99 -9.82
N GLU A 137 -2.29 7.02 -9.15
CA GLU A 137 -1.42 8.06 -9.70
C GLU A 137 0.00 7.91 -9.13
N VAL A 138 1.02 8.12 -9.94
CA VAL A 138 2.42 8.03 -9.53
C VAL A 138 3.10 9.38 -9.73
N LEU A 139 3.66 9.95 -8.67
CA LEU A 139 4.33 11.25 -8.70
C LEU A 139 5.77 11.10 -8.21
N THR A 140 6.72 11.57 -9.01
CA THR A 140 8.14 11.64 -8.63
C THR A 140 8.59 13.09 -8.68
N ILE A 141 9.06 13.61 -7.54
CA ILE A 141 9.42 15.03 -7.41
C ILE A 141 10.79 15.14 -6.77
N GLN A 142 11.64 15.99 -7.33
CA GLN A 142 12.92 16.33 -6.73
C GLN A 142 12.77 17.49 -5.73
N GLY A 143 13.36 17.37 -4.54
CA GLY A 143 13.39 18.44 -3.57
C GLY A 143 13.56 17.96 -2.13
N PRO A 144 13.64 18.90 -1.16
CA PRO A 144 13.74 18.56 0.26
C PRO A 144 12.53 17.75 0.73
N LYS A 145 12.78 16.58 1.34
CA LYS A 145 11.76 15.56 1.62
C LYS A 145 10.50 16.10 2.32
N LEU A 146 10.67 16.76 3.47
CA LEU A 146 9.54 17.24 4.28
C LEU A 146 8.76 18.37 3.59
N TRP A 147 9.49 19.33 3.01
CA TRP A 147 8.88 20.46 2.31
C TRP A 147 8.08 20.01 1.09
N THR A 148 8.65 19.11 0.29
CA THR A 148 7.98 18.56 -0.90
C THR A 148 6.73 17.78 -0.51
N VAL A 149 6.80 16.92 0.52
CA VAL A 149 5.62 16.17 0.99
C VAL A 149 4.53 17.13 1.46
N LYS A 150 4.86 18.11 2.30
CA LYS A 150 3.89 19.11 2.78
C LYS A 150 3.27 19.90 1.64
N SER A 151 4.08 20.33 0.66
CA SER A 151 3.61 21.04 -0.53
C SER A 151 2.63 20.19 -1.35
N GLN A 152 2.93 18.91 -1.57
CA GLN A 152 2.04 18.02 -2.31
C GLN A 152 0.75 17.69 -1.55
N VAL A 153 0.81 17.52 -0.22
CA VAL A 153 -0.40 17.33 0.60
C VAL A 153 -1.37 18.48 0.38
N LYS A 154 -0.88 19.72 0.46
CA LYS A 154 -1.70 20.92 0.26
C LYS A 154 -2.16 21.08 -1.18
N LYS A 155 -1.25 20.92 -2.15
CA LYS A 155 -1.54 21.12 -3.58
C LYS A 155 -2.58 20.16 -4.11
N LEU A 156 -2.52 18.89 -3.69
CA LEU A 156 -3.39 17.83 -4.19
C LEU A 156 -4.65 17.64 -3.35
N GLY A 157 -4.81 18.38 -2.23
CA GLY A 157 -5.92 18.19 -1.30
C GLY A 157 -5.93 16.79 -0.68
N VAL A 158 -4.75 16.32 -0.24
CA VAL A 158 -4.62 14.97 0.35
C VAL A 158 -5.36 14.91 1.69
N SER A 159 -6.28 13.96 1.79
CA SER A 159 -7.04 13.69 3.01
C SER A 159 -6.30 12.77 3.99
N VAL A 160 -5.56 11.79 3.47
CA VAL A 160 -4.79 10.83 4.27
C VAL A 160 -3.40 10.68 3.68
N LEU A 161 -2.36 10.93 4.48
CA LEU A 161 -0.97 10.66 4.14
C LEU A 161 -0.49 9.41 4.89
N VAL A 162 0.06 8.45 4.17
CA VAL A 162 0.63 7.22 4.73
C VAL A 162 2.15 7.21 4.53
N VAL A 163 2.90 6.98 5.62
CA VAL A 163 4.36 6.95 5.62
C VAL A 163 4.86 5.67 6.27
N GLY A 164 5.79 4.97 5.60
CA GLY A 164 6.43 3.78 6.16
C GLY A 164 7.38 4.14 7.30
N GLN A 165 7.14 3.57 8.48
CA GLN A 165 7.96 3.75 9.67
C GLN A 165 8.93 2.58 9.84
N ARG A 166 10.17 2.88 10.28
CA ARG A 166 11.22 1.88 10.42
C ARG A 166 11.05 1.16 11.74
N ARG A 167 11.43 -0.13 11.78
CA ARG A 167 11.58 -0.83 13.06
C ARG A 167 12.85 -0.35 13.76
N GLN A 168 12.70 0.18 14.96
CA GLN A 168 13.80 0.29 15.91
C GLN A 168 14.00 -1.07 16.55
N SER A 169 15.19 -1.63 16.40
CA SER A 169 15.65 -2.72 17.27
C SER A 169 16.87 -2.18 17.99
N PRO A 170 16.89 -2.19 19.34
CA PRO A 170 17.99 -1.65 20.13
C PRO A 170 19.36 -2.17 19.67
N LEU A 171 19.41 -3.45 19.28
CA LEU A 171 20.60 -4.11 18.74
C LEU A 171 21.07 -3.51 17.40
N LEU A 172 20.17 -3.19 16.46
CA LEU A 172 20.57 -2.56 15.19
C LEU A 172 20.97 -1.09 15.40
N THR A 173 20.39 -0.40 16.38
CA THR A 173 20.78 0.98 16.71
C THR A 173 22.18 1.02 17.32
N LEU A 174 22.50 0.07 18.21
CA LEU A 174 23.80 -0.01 18.87
C LEU A 174 24.92 -0.51 17.94
N CYS A 175 24.65 -1.50 17.08
CA CYS A 175 25.68 -2.16 16.26
C CYS A 175 25.89 -1.53 14.88
N LEU A 176 24.90 -0.83 14.31
CA LEU A 176 24.98 -0.30 12.93
C LEU A 176 24.81 1.22 12.83
N GLY A 177 24.89 1.95 13.94
CA GLY A 177 24.67 3.41 13.93
C GLY A 177 23.32 3.77 13.31
N GLY A 178 22.29 2.96 13.56
CA GLY A 178 21.01 3.02 12.87
C GLY A 178 20.39 4.41 12.97
N SER A 179 20.31 5.14 11.86
CA SER A 179 19.83 6.51 11.85
C SER A 179 18.35 6.59 12.23
N ARG A 180 18.05 7.43 13.24
CA ARG A 180 16.68 7.76 13.69
C ARG A 180 15.88 8.58 12.66
N GLN A 181 16.53 8.98 11.57
CA GLN A 181 16.03 9.96 10.60
C GLN A 181 14.66 9.59 10.02
N ASN A 182 14.35 8.31 9.78
CA ASN A 182 13.05 7.95 9.22
C ASN A 182 11.90 8.08 10.24
N ASP A 183 12.13 7.69 11.49
CA ASP A 183 11.10 7.79 12.52
C ASP A 183 10.90 9.25 12.92
N GLU A 184 12.00 10.00 13.04
CA GLU A 184 11.95 11.45 13.22
C GLU A 184 11.21 12.14 12.07
N PHE A 185 11.42 11.70 10.83
CA PHE A 185 10.69 12.23 9.67
C PHE A 185 9.18 11.95 9.74
N VAL A 186 8.77 10.74 10.15
CA VAL A 186 7.35 10.40 10.33
C VAL A 186 6.72 11.29 11.41
N GLU A 187 7.40 11.44 12.54
CA GLU A 187 6.97 12.32 13.64
C GLU A 187 6.87 13.79 13.18
N GLN A 188 7.85 14.26 12.40
CA GLN A 188 7.82 15.59 11.81
C GLN A 188 6.62 15.75 10.86
N CYS A 189 6.31 14.75 10.02
CA CYS A 189 5.13 14.79 9.17
C CYS A 189 3.84 14.90 9.99
N ILE A 190 3.67 14.04 11.00
CA ILE A 190 2.50 14.03 11.88
C ILE A 190 2.30 15.37 12.60
N LYS A 191 3.40 16.04 12.97
CA LYS A 191 3.37 17.32 13.70
C LYS A 191 3.17 18.53 12.80
N THR A 192 3.74 18.53 11.59
CA THR A 192 3.88 19.75 10.77
C THR A 192 2.92 19.83 9.59
N ILE A 193 2.32 18.71 9.19
CA ILE A 193 1.34 18.65 8.10
C ILE A 193 -0.02 19.15 8.59
N ASP A 194 -0.80 19.73 7.68
CA ASP A 194 -2.06 20.43 7.96
C ASP A 194 -3.03 19.57 8.80
N ARG A 195 -3.79 20.23 9.70
CA ARG A 195 -4.74 19.52 10.58
C ARG A 195 -5.84 18.77 9.83
N HIS A 196 -6.14 19.19 8.59
CA HIS A 196 -7.14 18.58 7.71
C HIS A 196 -6.64 17.30 7.00
N CYS A 197 -5.35 16.99 7.08
CA CYS A 197 -4.78 15.75 6.53
C CYS A 197 -4.43 14.78 7.67
N LEU A 198 -5.02 13.59 7.66
CA LEU A 198 -4.67 12.53 8.59
C LEU A 198 -3.34 11.89 8.16
N THR A 199 -2.27 12.15 8.92
CA THR A 199 -0.98 11.51 8.69
C THR A 199 -0.86 10.23 9.53
N ILE A 200 -0.47 9.13 8.88
CA ILE A 200 -0.38 7.80 9.45
C ILE A 200 1.02 7.21 9.18
N GLY A 201 1.77 6.95 10.25
CA GLY A 201 2.97 6.14 10.27
C GLY A 201 2.62 4.65 10.35
N VAL A 202 3.14 3.84 9.44
CA VAL A 202 2.83 2.40 9.36
C VAL A 202 4.10 1.56 9.53
N ARG A 203 4.08 0.64 10.48
CA ARG A 203 5.19 -0.28 10.76
C ARG A 203 4.70 -1.73 10.80
N ARG A 204 5.23 -2.59 9.92
CA ARG A 204 4.94 -4.03 9.99
C ARG A 204 5.53 -4.66 11.26
N GLN A 205 4.71 -5.41 12.00
CA GLN A 205 5.14 -6.19 13.15
C GLN A 205 5.70 -7.55 12.70
N ARG A 206 6.77 -8.00 13.35
CA ARG A 206 7.46 -9.26 13.02
C ARG A 206 7.39 -10.31 14.14
N ASN A 207 6.71 -10.04 15.25
CA ASN A 207 6.76 -10.85 16.46
C ASN A 207 5.82 -12.08 16.40
N GLY A 208 5.81 -12.83 15.29
CA GLY A 208 5.02 -14.06 15.13
C GLY A 208 3.52 -13.87 14.91
N LEU A 209 2.90 -12.88 15.56
CA LEU A 209 1.45 -12.62 15.53
C LEU A 209 0.99 -11.79 14.32
N GLY A 210 1.89 -11.38 13.43
CA GLY A 210 1.56 -10.56 12.26
C GLY A 210 1.09 -9.14 12.61
N GLY A 211 0.49 -8.44 11.64
CA GLY A 211 -0.10 -7.12 11.84
C GLY A 211 0.80 -5.91 11.58
N TYR A 212 0.22 -4.74 11.85
CA TYR A 212 0.81 -3.42 11.65
C TYR A 212 0.66 -2.57 12.92
N LEU A 213 1.70 -1.84 13.26
CA LEU A 213 1.67 -0.77 14.25
C LEU A 213 1.43 0.54 13.54
N ILE A 214 0.46 1.30 14.05
CA ILE A 214 0.00 2.55 13.49
C ILE A 214 0.28 3.69 14.46
N THR A 215 0.86 4.77 13.93
CA THR A 215 1.09 6.01 14.65
C THR A 215 0.42 7.15 13.90
N THR A 216 -0.35 7.97 14.61
CA THR A 216 -1.05 9.16 14.12
C THR A 216 -0.79 10.31 15.09
N ARG A 217 -1.43 11.47 14.86
CA ARG A 217 -1.33 12.62 15.78
C ARG A 217 -1.86 12.30 17.18
N TRP A 218 -2.83 11.41 17.30
CA TRP A 218 -3.57 11.16 18.53
C TRP A 218 -3.30 9.77 19.13
N LEU A 219 -2.79 8.85 18.32
CA LEU A 219 -2.54 7.46 18.71
C LEU A 219 -1.09 7.12 18.38
N ASN A 220 -0.39 6.48 19.31
CA ASN A 220 0.99 6.06 19.07
C ASN A 220 1.13 4.54 19.23
N ASN A 221 1.68 3.88 18.22
CA ASN A 221 1.93 2.43 18.20
C ASN A 221 0.66 1.57 18.47
N PHE A 222 -0.48 1.97 17.92
CA PHE A 222 -1.69 1.15 17.99
C PHE A 222 -1.53 -0.09 17.09
N TRP A 223 -1.76 -1.28 17.64
CA TRP A 223 -1.58 -2.53 16.91
C TRP A 223 -2.87 -2.95 16.19
N LEU A 224 -2.80 -3.04 14.86
CA LEU A 224 -3.82 -3.61 14.00
C LEU A 224 -3.41 -5.03 13.59
N LEU A 225 -4.31 -5.98 13.80
CA LEU A 225 -4.17 -7.33 13.26
C LEU A 225 -4.27 -7.26 11.72
N ALA A 226 -3.53 -8.13 11.04
CA ALA A 226 -3.45 -8.19 9.58
C ALA A 226 -4.61 -9.01 9.00
#